data_AF-A0A8J3XDD9-F1
#
_entry.id   AF-A0A8J3XDD9-F1
#
_cell.length_a   1.000
_cell.length_b   1.000
_cell.length_c   1.000
_cell.angle_alpha   90.00
_cell.angle_beta   90.00
_cell.angle_gamma   90.00
#
_symmetry.space_group_name_H-M   'P 1'
#
loop_
_entity.id
_entity.type
_entity.pdbx_description
1 polymer ?
#
loop_
_entity_poly.entity_id
_entity_poly.type
_entity_poly.pdbx_seq_one_letter_code
_entity_poly.pdbx_strand_id
1 'polypeptide(L)'
;MIASTPVARWTWGRDDDSADALVRCLRDLLAAYSVLAAHRLVIGEPKVLLTVAESGTSNSHLFRGELAAAGTQGLGEADRLAREVATGLRPGEIGAVDASADCAGMLVGETEEVPQAGLFRLGASAFAGFAGTELVTFSDAWMLYDLKGRPQPALHVANAPRLSAALRELSEVLGSETDPEDSTYFGKPTETGVDNFFDDDGTASDVWTGFEIPYRNRVFHHTPGFAAGYRRSADGEVQYVPVHGEHGVLGYRAGLLWLERLSSAHEDGLAPSRALAELAGLSAEERPGTLHLTSLRELASGN
;
A
#
# COMPACT_ATOMS: atom_id res chain seq x y z
N MET A 1 -9.12 3.12 10.64
CA MET A 1 -7.72 3.60 10.67
C MET A 1 -6.93 2.98 9.51
N ILE A 2 -5.76 3.54 9.14
CA ILE A 2 -4.78 2.89 8.25
C ILE A 2 -3.42 2.85 8.96
N ALA A 3 -2.87 1.65 9.13
CA ALA A 3 -1.55 1.42 9.72
C ALA A 3 -0.44 1.49 8.66
N SER A 4 0.81 1.73 9.07
CA SER A 4 1.97 1.62 8.18
C SER A 4 2.43 0.18 7.99
N THR A 5 2.08 -0.68 8.95
CA THR A 5 2.27 -2.13 8.92
C THR A 5 0.98 -2.80 8.44
N PRO A 6 1.04 -3.91 7.69
CA PRO A 6 -0.14 -4.67 7.30
C PRO A 6 -1.00 -5.08 8.50
N VAL A 7 -2.32 -4.94 8.36
CA VAL A 7 -3.31 -5.50 9.30
C VAL A 7 -3.51 -6.98 9.01
N ALA A 8 -3.61 -7.34 7.72
CA ALA A 8 -3.81 -8.70 7.27
C ALA A 8 -3.26 -8.90 5.85
N ARG A 9 -2.92 -10.15 5.55
CA ARG A 9 -2.39 -10.59 4.27
C ARG A 9 -2.98 -11.96 3.90
N TRP A 10 -3.30 -12.11 2.62
CA TRP A 10 -3.76 -13.35 2.01
C TRP A 10 -2.93 -13.63 0.79
N THR A 11 -2.67 -14.91 0.54
CA THR A 11 -1.95 -15.35 -0.66
C THR A 11 -2.69 -16.45 -1.39
N TRP A 12 -2.43 -16.53 -2.69
CA TRP A 12 -2.88 -17.56 -3.60
C TRP A 12 -1.67 -18.00 -4.41
N GLY A 13 -1.39 -19.30 -4.44
CA GLY A 13 -0.19 -19.84 -5.06
C GLY A 13 -0.49 -21.10 -5.84
N ARG A 14 0.02 -21.19 -7.06
CA ARG A 14 -0.12 -22.39 -7.88
C ARG A 14 1.10 -22.62 -8.77
N ASP A 15 1.40 -23.90 -8.99
CA ASP A 15 2.29 -24.31 -10.06
C ASP A 15 1.57 -24.14 -11.40
N ASP A 16 2.17 -23.39 -12.31
CA ASP A 16 1.63 -23.06 -13.62
C ASP A 16 2.77 -22.84 -14.61
N ASP A 17 3.00 -23.84 -15.47
CA ASP A 17 3.98 -23.78 -16.58
C ASP A 17 3.33 -23.43 -17.93
N SER A 18 2.05 -23.07 -17.96
CA SER A 18 1.25 -23.02 -19.20
C SER A 18 1.48 -21.78 -20.09
N ALA A 19 1.96 -20.68 -19.50
CA ALA A 19 2.12 -19.38 -20.14
C ALA A 19 3.52 -18.77 -19.87
N ASP A 20 3.82 -17.69 -20.57
CA ASP A 20 4.97 -16.83 -20.27
C ASP A 20 4.82 -16.16 -18.89
N ALA A 21 5.90 -16.05 -18.12
CA ALA A 21 5.87 -15.54 -16.75
C ALA A 21 5.35 -14.09 -16.67
N LEU A 22 5.68 -13.24 -17.64
CA LEU A 22 5.24 -11.86 -17.68
C LEU A 22 3.73 -11.76 -17.94
N VAL A 23 3.24 -12.52 -18.92
CA VAL A 23 1.80 -12.57 -19.24
C VAL A 23 1.01 -13.10 -18.06
N ARG A 24 1.49 -14.16 -17.39
CA ARG A 24 0.82 -14.77 -16.25
C ARG A 24 0.75 -13.82 -15.05
N CYS A 25 1.87 -13.19 -14.68
CA CYS A 25 1.92 -12.23 -13.57
C CYS A 25 0.93 -11.07 -13.80
N LEU A 26 0.92 -10.47 -14.99
CA LEU A 26 -0.01 -9.39 -15.32
C LEU A 26 -1.47 -9.86 -15.38
N ARG A 27 -1.72 -11.06 -15.87
CA ARG A 27 -3.07 -11.64 -15.93
C ARG A 27 -3.66 -11.84 -14.54
N ASP A 28 -2.91 -12.46 -13.64
CA ASP A 28 -3.37 -12.73 -12.27
C ASP A 28 -3.61 -11.42 -11.51
N LEU A 29 -2.70 -10.44 -11.63
CA LEU A 29 -2.88 -9.11 -11.04
C LEU A 29 -4.16 -8.41 -11.54
N LEU A 30 -4.37 -8.36 -12.87
CA LEU A 30 -5.53 -7.66 -13.44
C LEU A 30 -6.85 -8.40 -13.18
N ALA A 31 -6.81 -9.73 -13.13
CA ALA A 31 -7.96 -10.54 -12.76
C ALA A 31 -8.35 -10.28 -11.29
N ALA A 32 -7.38 -10.31 -10.37
CA ALA A 32 -7.61 -10.00 -8.97
C ALA A 32 -8.08 -8.55 -8.76
N TYR A 33 -7.49 -7.57 -9.47
CA TYR A 33 -7.94 -6.18 -9.45
C TYR A 33 -9.41 -6.06 -9.90
N SER A 34 -9.79 -6.79 -10.94
CA SER A 34 -11.17 -6.78 -11.47
C SER A 34 -12.17 -7.34 -10.45
N VAL A 35 -11.82 -8.41 -9.73
CA VAL A 35 -12.65 -8.95 -8.64
C VAL A 35 -12.82 -7.90 -7.54
N LEU A 36 -11.73 -7.29 -7.08
CA LEU A 36 -11.82 -6.25 -6.05
C LEU A 36 -12.66 -5.05 -6.52
N ALA A 37 -12.59 -4.69 -7.80
CA ALA A 37 -13.37 -3.59 -8.38
C ALA A 37 -14.86 -3.92 -8.40
N ALA A 38 -15.23 -5.17 -8.72
CA ALA A 38 -16.61 -5.65 -8.69
C ALA A 38 -17.23 -5.54 -7.29
N HIS A 39 -16.43 -5.78 -6.24
CA HIS A 39 -16.84 -5.59 -4.84
C HIS A 39 -16.65 -4.15 -4.32
N ARG A 40 -16.29 -3.21 -5.20
CA ARG A 40 -16.01 -1.79 -4.90
C ARG A 40 -14.89 -1.57 -3.88
N LEU A 41 -14.03 -2.58 -3.69
CA LEU A 41 -12.87 -2.55 -2.80
C LEU A 41 -11.69 -1.83 -3.44
N VAL A 42 -11.69 -1.70 -4.76
CA VAL A 42 -10.81 -0.79 -5.49
C VAL A 42 -11.59 0.12 -6.44
N ILE A 43 -11.07 1.31 -6.69
CA ILE A 43 -11.63 2.32 -7.58
C ILE A 43 -10.55 2.91 -8.48
N GLY A 44 -10.95 3.33 -9.68
CA GLY A 44 -10.06 3.93 -10.67
C GLY A 44 -9.39 2.89 -11.57
N GLU A 45 -8.35 3.33 -12.27
CA GLU A 45 -7.52 2.47 -13.12
C GLU A 45 -6.31 1.97 -12.33
N PRO A 46 -5.88 0.71 -12.52
CA PRO A 46 -4.72 0.17 -11.83
C PRO A 46 -3.45 0.83 -12.35
N LYS A 47 -2.68 1.39 -11.40
CA LYS A 47 -1.29 1.80 -11.60
C LYS A 47 -0.40 0.64 -11.15
N VAL A 48 0.18 -0.06 -12.12
CA VAL A 48 0.94 -1.28 -11.89
C VAL A 48 2.43 -0.95 -11.89
N LEU A 49 3.09 -1.10 -10.75
CA LEU A 49 4.54 -1.13 -10.68
C LEU A 49 5.02 -2.53 -11.04
N LEU A 50 5.71 -2.65 -12.18
CA LEU A 50 6.25 -3.90 -12.69
C LEU A 50 7.77 -3.93 -12.59
N THR A 51 8.30 -5.05 -12.11
CA THR A 51 9.72 -5.37 -12.10
C THR A 51 9.95 -6.72 -12.76
N VAL A 52 10.92 -6.79 -13.67
CA VAL A 52 11.39 -8.04 -14.28
C VAL A 52 12.84 -8.22 -13.87
N ALA A 53 13.15 -9.22 -13.06
CA ALA A 53 14.51 -9.55 -12.64
C ALA A 53 15.22 -10.42 -13.69
N GLU A 54 16.53 -10.23 -13.81
CA GLU A 54 17.38 -11.08 -14.64
C GLU A 54 17.74 -12.38 -13.90
N SER A 55 17.68 -13.50 -14.61
CA SER A 55 18.03 -14.82 -14.06
C SER A 55 19.48 -14.87 -13.57
N GLY A 56 19.69 -15.45 -12.39
CA GLY A 56 21.03 -15.70 -11.83
C GLY A 56 21.82 -14.46 -11.37
N THR A 57 21.27 -13.25 -11.47
CA THR A 57 21.98 -12.01 -11.14
C THR A 57 21.22 -11.20 -10.08
N SER A 58 21.75 -11.16 -8.86
CA SER A 58 21.17 -10.35 -7.78
C SER A 58 21.13 -8.86 -8.15
N ASN A 59 19.99 -8.20 -7.89
CA ASN A 59 19.76 -6.77 -8.14
C ASN A 59 19.94 -6.31 -9.60
N SER A 60 19.87 -7.24 -10.58
CA SER A 60 19.76 -6.89 -11.99
C SER A 60 18.31 -7.01 -12.46
N HIS A 61 17.83 -6.00 -13.17
CA HIS A 61 16.47 -5.95 -13.70
C HIS A 61 16.51 -5.88 -15.23
N LEU A 62 15.69 -6.65 -15.93
CA LEU A 62 15.50 -6.47 -17.38
C LEU A 62 14.53 -5.33 -17.67
N PHE A 63 13.63 -5.04 -16.72
CA PHE A 63 12.65 -3.95 -16.78
C PHE A 63 12.24 -3.51 -15.37
N ARG A 64 12.00 -2.21 -15.17
CA ARG A 64 11.35 -1.64 -13.98
C ARG A 64 10.57 -0.40 -14.43
N GLY A 65 9.28 -0.33 -14.13
CA GLY A 65 8.46 0.80 -14.56
C GLY A 65 7.01 0.74 -14.08
N GLU A 66 6.32 1.87 -14.18
CA GLU A 66 4.88 1.98 -13.94
C GLU A 66 4.12 1.80 -15.26
N LEU A 67 3.06 1.00 -15.20
CA LEU A 67 2.14 0.75 -16.30
C LEU A 67 0.74 1.20 -15.89
N ALA A 68 0.05 1.90 -16.79
CA ALA A 68 -1.37 2.18 -16.65
C ALA A 68 -2.15 1.16 -17.48
N ALA A 69 -3.00 0.37 -16.83
CA ALA A 69 -3.97 -0.43 -17.58
C ALA A 69 -5.19 0.44 -17.90
N ALA A 70 -5.57 0.48 -19.17
CA ALA A 70 -6.81 1.14 -19.55
C ALA A 70 -7.98 0.30 -19.00
N GLY A 71 -9.01 0.97 -18.47
CA GLY A 71 -10.11 0.42 -17.67
C GLY A 71 -10.54 -1.05 -17.91
N THR A 72 -11.01 -1.67 -16.83
CA THR A 72 -11.50 -3.05 -16.67
C THR A 72 -12.18 -3.65 -17.90
N GLN A 73 -11.42 -4.28 -18.82
CA GLN A 73 -11.86 -5.48 -19.58
C GLN A 73 -10.68 -6.34 -20.07
N GLY A 74 -10.55 -7.52 -19.48
CA GLY A 74 -10.28 -8.77 -20.19
C GLY A 74 -8.83 -9.22 -20.31
N LEU A 75 -8.67 -10.54 -20.44
CA LEU A 75 -7.41 -11.27 -20.70
C LEU A 75 -6.48 -10.56 -21.72
N GLY A 76 -7.05 -9.87 -22.71
CA GLY A 76 -6.29 -9.16 -23.75
C GLY A 76 -5.49 -7.95 -23.26
N GLU A 77 -5.83 -7.34 -22.12
CA GLU A 77 -5.09 -6.21 -21.56
C GLU A 77 -3.74 -6.67 -20.96
N ALA A 78 -3.73 -7.83 -20.29
CA ALA A 78 -2.49 -8.44 -19.81
C ALA A 78 -1.55 -8.76 -20.99
N ASP A 79 -2.08 -9.34 -22.07
CA ASP A 79 -1.32 -9.62 -23.30
C ASP A 79 -0.86 -8.34 -24.02
N ARG A 80 -1.61 -7.23 -23.92
CA ARG A 80 -1.21 -5.92 -24.46
C ARG A 80 -0.03 -5.36 -23.66
N LEU A 81 -0.16 -5.29 -22.34
CA LEU A 81 0.88 -4.79 -21.43
C LEU A 81 2.15 -5.65 -21.50
N ALA A 82 2.01 -6.98 -21.55
CA ALA A 82 3.16 -7.87 -21.70
C ALA A 82 3.92 -7.63 -23.01
N ARG A 83 3.20 -7.39 -24.13
CA ARG A 83 3.83 -7.03 -25.41
C ARG A 83 4.52 -5.67 -25.35
N GLU A 84 3.90 -4.68 -24.71
CA GLU A 84 4.50 -3.36 -24.49
C GLU A 84 5.82 -3.48 -23.72
N VAL A 85 5.80 -4.18 -22.59
CA VAL A 85 6.99 -4.44 -21.76
C VAL A 85 8.05 -5.24 -22.53
N ALA A 86 7.65 -6.25 -23.30
CA ALA A 86 8.57 -7.06 -24.10
C ALA A 86 9.34 -6.23 -25.15
N THR A 87 8.75 -5.14 -25.67
CA THR A 87 9.47 -4.24 -26.59
C THR A 87 10.53 -3.38 -25.90
N GLY A 88 10.35 -3.11 -24.61
CA GLY A 88 11.27 -2.32 -23.78
C GLY A 88 12.24 -3.15 -22.93
N LEU A 89 12.17 -4.48 -23.01
CA LEU A 89 12.96 -5.39 -22.18
C LEU A 89 14.44 -5.34 -22.58
N ARG A 90 15.33 -5.21 -21.61
CA ARG A 90 16.77 -5.37 -21.87
C ARG A 90 17.08 -6.83 -22.24
N PRO A 91 18.10 -7.09 -23.08
CA PRO A 91 18.53 -8.45 -23.37
C PRO A 91 18.93 -9.19 -22.10
N GLY A 92 18.44 -10.42 -21.94
CA GLY A 92 18.72 -11.27 -20.79
C GLY A 92 17.65 -12.34 -20.64
N GLU A 93 17.88 -13.29 -19.73
CA GLU A 93 16.89 -14.32 -19.38
C GLU A 93 16.03 -13.82 -18.22
N ILE A 94 14.71 -13.94 -18.34
CA ILE A 94 13.77 -13.55 -17.27
C ILE A 94 13.91 -14.54 -16.11
N GLY A 95 14.25 -14.04 -14.93
CA GLY A 95 14.31 -14.83 -13.69
C GLY A 95 12.99 -14.82 -12.94
N ALA A 96 12.51 -13.63 -12.60
CA ALA A 96 11.26 -13.41 -11.87
C ALA A 96 10.53 -12.17 -12.41
N VAL A 97 9.21 -12.19 -12.34
CA VAL A 97 8.36 -11.05 -12.68
C VAL A 97 7.49 -10.72 -11.47
N ASP A 98 7.57 -9.49 -11.00
CA ASP A 98 6.80 -8.98 -9.86
C ASP A 98 5.99 -7.77 -10.29
N ALA A 99 4.68 -7.77 -10.04
CA ALA A 99 3.78 -6.68 -10.33
C ALA A 99 3.01 -6.30 -9.06
N SER A 100 2.83 -5.01 -8.81
CA SER A 100 2.08 -4.54 -7.65
C SER A 100 1.27 -3.29 -7.95
N ALA A 101 0.16 -3.11 -7.23
CA ALA A 101 -0.70 -1.94 -7.32
C ALA A 101 -1.19 -1.52 -5.94
N ASP A 102 -0.92 -0.26 -5.57
CA ASP A 102 -1.53 0.37 -4.41
C ASP A 102 -2.93 0.86 -4.79
N CYS A 103 -3.93 0.36 -4.09
CA CYS A 103 -5.31 0.50 -4.48
C CYS A 103 -6.07 1.46 -3.54
N ALA A 104 -6.66 2.50 -4.13
CA ALA A 104 -7.72 3.25 -3.47
C ALA A 104 -9.03 2.46 -3.58
N GLY A 105 -9.89 2.53 -2.55
CA GLY A 105 -11.16 1.81 -2.49
C GLY A 105 -12.27 2.61 -1.80
N MET A 106 -13.47 2.05 -1.74
CA MET A 106 -14.61 2.67 -1.03
C MET A 106 -14.88 1.96 0.30
N LEU A 107 -14.76 2.71 1.40
CA LEU A 107 -15.24 2.29 2.70
C LEU A 107 -16.68 2.76 2.88
N VAL A 108 -17.58 1.84 3.22
CA VAL A 108 -18.99 2.17 3.48
C VAL A 108 -19.13 2.45 4.97
N GLY A 109 -19.25 3.72 5.34
CA GLY A 109 -19.56 4.12 6.72
C GLY A 109 -21.06 4.02 7.02
N GLU A 110 -21.46 4.51 8.20
CA GLU A 110 -22.87 4.51 8.62
C GLU A 110 -23.75 5.43 7.76
N THR A 111 -23.20 6.58 7.35
CA THR A 111 -23.97 7.64 6.68
C THR A 111 -23.47 7.94 5.27
N GLU A 112 -22.22 7.59 4.97
CA GLU A 112 -21.57 7.94 3.71
C GLU A 112 -20.54 6.90 3.28
N GLU A 113 -20.31 6.85 1.98
CA GLU A 113 -19.22 6.08 1.39
C GLU A 113 -18.03 7.01 1.21
N VAL A 114 -16.89 6.62 1.79
CA VAL A 114 -15.68 7.44 1.81
C VAL A 114 -14.63 6.79 0.92
N PRO A 115 -14.13 7.49 -0.12
CA PRO A 115 -12.98 7.02 -0.88
C PRO A 115 -11.73 7.04 0.01
N GLN A 116 -11.09 5.90 0.13
CA GLN A 116 -9.91 5.70 0.96
C GLN A 116 -8.72 5.30 0.09
N ALA A 117 -7.68 6.13 0.08
CA ALA A 117 -6.41 5.78 -0.56
C ALA A 117 -5.68 4.70 0.24
N GLY A 118 -4.99 3.79 -0.45
CA GLY A 118 -4.14 2.76 0.18
C GLY A 118 -4.93 1.74 1.00
N LEU A 119 -6.16 1.44 0.60
CA LEU A 119 -7.01 0.49 1.32
C LEU A 119 -6.47 -0.94 1.20
N PHE A 120 -5.95 -1.26 0.02
CA PHE A 120 -5.27 -2.50 -0.27
C PHE A 120 -3.99 -2.26 -1.06
N ARG A 121 -3.03 -3.17 -0.91
CA ARG A 121 -1.98 -3.41 -1.90
C ARG A 121 -2.23 -4.79 -2.49
N LEU A 122 -2.25 -4.86 -3.82
CA LEU A 122 -2.35 -6.09 -4.57
C LEU A 122 -0.98 -6.37 -5.20
N GLY A 123 -0.50 -7.60 -5.09
CA GLY A 123 0.74 -8.04 -5.72
C GLY A 123 0.53 -9.35 -6.49
N ALA A 124 1.32 -9.54 -7.54
CA ALA A 124 1.42 -10.80 -8.25
C ALA A 124 2.89 -11.06 -8.58
N SER A 125 3.30 -12.32 -8.55
CA SER A 125 4.64 -12.75 -8.89
C SER A 125 4.61 -14.01 -9.74
N ALA A 126 5.58 -14.15 -10.65
CA ALA A 126 5.79 -15.36 -11.43
C ALA A 126 7.28 -15.67 -11.55
N PHE A 127 7.69 -16.85 -11.11
CA PHE A 127 9.08 -17.31 -11.19
C PHE A 127 9.14 -18.83 -11.21
N ALA A 128 10.07 -19.40 -11.99
CA ALA A 128 10.38 -20.84 -12.00
C ALA A 128 9.15 -21.80 -12.06
N GLY A 129 8.13 -21.45 -12.85
CA GLY A 129 6.91 -22.25 -12.99
C GLY A 129 5.87 -22.06 -11.88
N PHE A 130 6.14 -21.20 -10.90
CA PHE A 130 5.21 -20.83 -9.85
C PHE A 130 4.59 -19.46 -10.13
N ALA A 131 3.30 -19.31 -9.84
CA ALA A 131 2.60 -18.03 -9.83
C ALA A 131 1.96 -17.78 -8.46
N GLY A 132 2.21 -16.59 -7.92
CA GLY A 132 1.67 -16.13 -6.65
C GLY A 132 0.87 -14.85 -6.83
N THR A 133 -0.19 -14.69 -6.06
CA THR A 133 -0.92 -13.42 -5.89
C THR A 133 -1.04 -13.14 -4.39
N GLU A 134 -0.90 -11.88 -4.01
CA GLU A 134 -1.03 -11.43 -2.63
C GLU A 134 -2.01 -10.26 -2.53
N LEU A 135 -2.84 -10.27 -1.48
CA LEU A 135 -3.68 -9.15 -1.10
C LEU A 135 -3.30 -8.72 0.31
N VAL A 136 -2.99 -7.44 0.49
CA VAL A 136 -2.60 -6.87 1.77
C VAL A 136 -3.53 -5.72 2.09
N THR A 137 -4.08 -5.69 3.31
CA THR A 137 -4.82 -4.54 3.81
C THR A 137 -4.13 -3.89 4.99
N PHE A 138 -4.29 -2.58 5.08
CA PHE A 138 -3.74 -1.75 6.14
C PHE A 138 -4.86 -1.16 7.02
N SER A 139 -6.12 -1.48 6.74
CA SER A 139 -7.28 -0.92 7.42
C SER A 139 -7.92 -1.90 8.40
N ASP A 140 -8.44 -1.36 9.49
CA ASP A 140 -9.24 -2.08 10.48
C ASP A 140 -10.74 -2.13 10.14
N ALA A 141 -11.19 -1.52 9.03
CA ALA A 141 -12.60 -1.46 8.67
C ALA A 141 -13.28 -2.82 8.47
N TRP A 142 -12.48 -3.88 8.38
CA TRP A 142 -12.89 -5.28 8.22
C TRP A 142 -13.12 -6.00 9.55
N MET A 143 -12.84 -5.34 10.67
CA MET A 143 -12.87 -5.92 12.01
C MET A 143 -13.98 -5.29 12.88
N LEU A 144 -14.48 -6.03 13.87
CA LEU A 144 -15.55 -5.56 14.75
C LEU A 144 -15.10 -4.41 15.68
N TYR A 145 -13.82 -4.40 16.05
CA TYR A 145 -13.17 -3.35 16.82
C TYR A 145 -12.03 -2.72 16.01
N ASP A 146 -11.80 -1.42 16.21
CA ASP A 146 -10.67 -0.71 15.59
C ASP A 146 -9.33 -1.11 16.25
N LEU A 147 -8.21 -0.63 15.72
CA LEU A 147 -6.88 -0.98 16.27
C LEU A 147 -6.64 -0.48 17.70
N LYS A 148 -7.53 0.35 18.25
CA LYS A 148 -7.49 0.86 19.63
C LYS A 148 -8.49 0.12 20.54
N GLY A 149 -9.08 -0.97 20.07
CA GLY A 149 -10.07 -1.75 20.82
C GLY A 149 -11.46 -1.11 20.89
N ARG A 150 -11.75 -0.07 20.09
CA ARG A 150 -13.05 0.61 20.12
C ARG A 150 -14.04 -0.10 19.19
N PRO A 151 -15.29 -0.31 19.62
CA PRO A 151 -16.27 -1.01 18.79
C PRO A 151 -16.65 -0.17 17.56
N GLN A 152 -16.74 -0.84 16.40
CA GLN A 152 -17.17 -0.26 15.11
C GLN A 152 -18.15 -1.18 14.34
N PRO A 153 -19.23 -1.66 14.99
CA PRO A 153 -20.09 -2.72 14.44
C PRO A 153 -20.78 -2.35 13.13
N ALA A 154 -21.20 -1.10 12.95
CA ALA A 154 -21.86 -0.70 11.71
C ALA A 154 -20.90 -0.67 10.51
N LEU A 155 -19.65 -0.23 10.73
CA LEU A 155 -18.60 -0.29 9.72
C LEU A 155 -18.30 -1.74 9.34
N HIS A 156 -18.17 -2.62 10.33
CA HIS A 156 -17.94 -4.05 10.12
C HIS A 156 -19.07 -4.70 9.31
N VAL A 157 -20.34 -4.48 9.70
CA VAL A 157 -21.52 -5.02 9.00
C VAL A 157 -21.58 -4.58 7.53
N ALA A 158 -21.16 -3.35 7.23
CA ALA A 158 -21.19 -2.82 5.88
C ALA A 158 -20.03 -3.32 4.99
N ASN A 159 -18.86 -3.62 5.58
CA ASN A 159 -17.63 -3.87 4.83
C ASN A 159 -17.13 -5.32 4.89
N ALA A 160 -17.26 -6.03 6.01
CA ALA A 160 -16.77 -7.39 6.15
C ALA A 160 -17.39 -8.38 5.14
N PRO A 161 -18.71 -8.34 4.85
CA PRO A 161 -19.29 -9.23 3.83
C PRO A 161 -18.74 -8.99 2.42
N ARG A 162 -18.34 -7.75 2.10
CA ARG A 162 -17.74 -7.40 0.79
C ARG A 162 -16.35 -7.99 0.67
N LEU A 163 -15.54 -7.90 1.73
CA LEU A 163 -14.22 -8.54 1.77
C LEU A 163 -14.36 -10.06 1.67
N SER A 164 -15.25 -10.67 2.46
CA SER A 164 -15.50 -12.11 2.43
C SER A 164 -15.91 -12.60 1.03
N ALA A 165 -16.83 -11.88 0.37
CA ALA A 165 -17.24 -12.21 -0.99
C ALA A 165 -16.08 -12.09 -2.00
N ALA A 166 -15.25 -11.05 -1.86
CA ALA A 166 -14.09 -10.84 -2.72
C ALA A 166 -13.02 -11.92 -2.54
N LEU A 167 -12.69 -12.31 -1.30
CA LEU A 167 -11.72 -13.39 -1.03
C LEU A 167 -12.16 -14.72 -1.65
N ARG A 168 -13.45 -15.05 -1.52
CA ARG A 168 -14.02 -16.24 -2.16
C ARG A 168 -13.91 -16.19 -3.68
N GLU A 169 -14.28 -15.07 -4.29
CA GLU A 169 -14.22 -14.91 -5.75
C GLU A 169 -12.78 -14.87 -6.27
N LEU A 170 -11.84 -14.30 -5.51
CA LEU A 170 -10.40 -14.36 -5.81
C LEU A 170 -9.92 -15.81 -5.86
N SER A 171 -10.31 -16.65 -4.91
CA SER A 171 -9.99 -18.08 -4.96
C SER A 171 -10.53 -18.78 -6.19
N GLU A 172 -11.77 -18.48 -6.60
CA GLU A 172 -12.38 -19.04 -7.80
C GLU A 172 -11.64 -18.60 -9.08
N VAL A 173 -11.30 -17.31 -9.19
CA VAL A 173 -10.65 -16.71 -10.37
C VAL A 173 -9.18 -17.11 -10.48
N LEU A 174 -8.45 -17.13 -9.35
CA LEU A 174 -7.03 -17.50 -9.31
C LEU A 174 -6.82 -19.01 -9.25
N GLY A 175 -7.89 -19.81 -9.11
CA GLY A 175 -7.82 -21.27 -9.11
C GLY A 175 -7.02 -21.84 -7.93
N SER A 176 -6.97 -21.13 -6.81
CA SER A 176 -6.25 -21.51 -5.59
C SER A 176 -7.12 -21.21 -4.38
N GLU A 177 -7.03 -22.02 -3.34
CA GLU A 177 -7.65 -21.69 -2.05
C GLU A 177 -7.01 -20.42 -1.47
N THR A 178 -7.79 -19.68 -0.67
CA THR A 178 -7.29 -18.49 0.03
C THR A 178 -6.44 -18.97 1.18
N ASP A 179 -5.17 -18.57 1.20
CA ASP A 179 -4.25 -18.87 2.30
C ASP A 179 -4.03 -17.61 3.16
N PRO A 180 -4.67 -17.51 4.35
CA PRO A 180 -4.41 -16.42 5.28
C PRO A 180 -3.01 -16.56 5.88
N GLU A 181 -2.18 -15.53 5.78
CA GLU A 181 -0.82 -15.59 6.35
C GLU A 181 -0.82 -15.57 7.89
N ASP A 182 0.38 -15.61 8.48
CA ASP A 182 0.54 -15.48 9.92
C ASP A 182 -0.14 -14.21 10.48
N SER A 183 -0.64 -14.33 11.71
CA SER A 183 -1.23 -13.19 12.40
C SER A 183 -0.23 -12.05 12.53
N THR A 184 -0.68 -10.85 12.20
CA THR A 184 0.10 -9.64 12.41
C THR A 184 -0.03 -9.20 13.87
N TYR A 185 0.66 -8.12 14.24
CA TYR A 185 0.42 -7.48 15.54
C TYR A 185 -0.98 -6.84 15.64
N PHE A 186 -1.69 -6.68 14.52
CA PHE A 186 -2.92 -5.88 14.44
C PHE A 186 -4.19 -6.71 14.24
N GLY A 187 -4.07 -7.87 13.57
CA GLY A 187 -5.20 -8.72 13.28
C GLY A 187 -4.79 -10.14 12.90
N LYS A 188 -5.77 -11.04 12.96
CA LYS A 188 -5.61 -12.43 12.56
C LYS A 188 -6.33 -12.62 11.23
N PRO A 189 -5.63 -12.73 10.09
CA PRO A 189 -6.29 -13.01 8.83
C PRO A 189 -6.97 -14.37 8.90
N THR A 190 -8.14 -14.48 8.30
CA THR A 190 -8.92 -15.71 8.15
C THR A 190 -9.30 -15.88 6.68
N GLU A 191 -9.81 -17.03 6.29
CA GLU A 191 -10.28 -17.28 4.91
C GLU A 191 -11.37 -16.30 4.45
N THR A 192 -12.04 -15.61 5.38
CA THR A 192 -13.19 -14.75 5.10
C THR A 192 -13.02 -13.29 5.51
N GLY A 193 -11.91 -12.93 6.16
CA GLY A 193 -11.69 -11.58 6.65
C GLY A 193 -10.60 -11.51 7.71
N VAL A 194 -10.79 -10.68 8.73
CA VAL A 194 -9.80 -10.44 9.77
C VAL A 194 -10.46 -10.44 11.13
N ASP A 195 -9.91 -11.19 12.08
CA ASP A 195 -10.35 -11.21 13.46
C ASP A 195 -9.49 -10.29 14.34
N ASN A 196 -10.14 -9.66 15.33
CA ASN A 196 -9.48 -8.87 16.36
C ASN A 196 -8.69 -9.75 17.36
N PHE A 197 -7.70 -9.14 18.02
CA PHE A 197 -7.16 -9.65 19.27
C PHE A 197 -8.01 -9.21 20.47
N PHE A 198 -8.05 -10.08 21.47
CA PHE A 198 -8.73 -9.83 22.74
C PHE A 198 -7.78 -10.14 23.89
N ASP A 199 -7.88 -9.34 24.95
CA ASP A 199 -7.15 -9.55 26.20
C ASP A 199 -7.79 -10.68 27.01
N ASP A 200 -7.11 -11.13 28.07
CA ASP A 200 -7.57 -12.24 28.92
C ASP A 200 -8.94 -11.98 29.58
N ASP A 201 -9.34 -10.71 29.70
CA ASP A 201 -10.64 -10.29 30.23
C ASP A 201 -11.76 -10.26 29.17
N GLY A 202 -11.43 -10.58 27.91
CA GLY A 202 -12.34 -10.61 26.77
C GLY A 202 -12.60 -9.25 26.13
N THR A 203 -11.90 -8.19 26.56
CA THR A 203 -11.96 -6.87 25.88
C THR A 203 -11.06 -6.85 24.65
N ALA A 204 -11.41 -6.04 23.65
CA ALA A 204 -10.61 -5.93 22.43
C ALA A 204 -9.29 -5.19 22.73
N SER A 205 -8.17 -5.78 22.32
CA SER A 205 -6.84 -5.26 22.64
C SER A 205 -6.53 -3.95 21.92
N ASP A 206 -5.91 -2.99 22.60
CA ASP A 206 -5.32 -1.79 21.98
C ASP A 206 -3.94 -2.11 21.36
N VAL A 207 -4.00 -2.81 20.22
CA VAL A 207 -2.82 -3.19 19.43
C VAL A 207 -2.10 -1.99 18.82
N TRP A 208 -2.80 -0.88 18.61
CA TRP A 208 -2.21 0.35 18.07
C TRP A 208 -1.19 0.95 19.03
N THR A 209 -1.58 1.17 20.28
CA THR A 209 -0.70 1.72 21.31
C THR A 209 0.41 0.74 21.68
N GLY A 210 0.08 -0.56 21.71
CA GLY A 210 1.02 -1.63 22.04
C GLY A 210 2.12 -1.88 21.00
N PHE A 211 1.83 -1.69 19.71
CA PHE A 211 2.75 -2.11 18.64
C PHE A 211 3.12 -1.01 17.64
N GLU A 212 2.16 -0.32 17.04
CA GLU A 212 2.45 0.65 15.97
C GLU A 212 3.28 1.83 16.50
N ILE A 213 2.95 2.37 17.67
CA ILE A 213 3.70 3.50 18.26
C ILE A 213 5.14 3.09 18.58
N PRO A 214 5.40 1.98 19.31
CA PRO A 214 6.77 1.50 19.52
C PRO A 214 7.53 1.18 18.23
N TYR A 215 6.86 0.56 17.25
CA TYR A 215 7.47 0.22 15.97
C TYR A 215 7.93 1.48 15.22
N ARG A 216 7.04 2.48 15.06
CA ARG A 216 7.39 3.75 14.43
C ARG A 216 8.53 4.44 15.17
N ASN A 217 8.47 4.50 16.50
CA ASN A 217 9.55 5.08 17.29
C ASN A 217 10.89 4.39 17.06
N ARG A 218 10.91 3.05 16.93
CA ARG A 218 12.14 2.29 16.60
C ARG A 218 12.74 2.72 15.26
N VAL A 219 11.92 2.86 14.23
CA VAL A 219 12.38 3.33 12.91
C VAL A 219 13.01 4.73 13.02
N PHE A 220 12.42 5.63 13.81
CA PHE A 220 12.94 6.98 14.00
C PHE A 220 14.13 7.08 14.99
N HIS A 221 14.36 6.09 15.85
CA HIS A 221 15.49 6.07 16.80
C HIS A 221 16.86 5.92 16.14
N HIS A 222 16.92 5.55 14.86
CA HIS A 222 18.17 5.48 14.08
C HIS A 222 18.53 6.80 13.37
N THR A 223 17.74 7.87 13.56
CA THR A 223 18.11 9.24 13.21
C THR A 223 19.15 9.73 14.23
N PRO A 224 20.23 10.45 13.84
CA PRO A 224 21.17 11.01 14.83
C PRO A 224 20.38 11.78 15.88
N GLY A 225 20.67 11.51 17.16
CA GLY A 225 19.90 12.05 18.28
C GLY A 225 19.64 13.54 18.08
N PHE A 226 18.38 13.94 18.08
CA PHE A 226 18.00 15.34 17.93
C PHE A 226 18.78 16.19 18.95
N ALA A 227 19.52 17.18 18.44
CA ALA A 227 20.32 18.07 19.28
C ALA A 227 19.47 18.69 20.39
N ALA A 228 20.03 18.80 21.59
CA ALA A 228 19.38 19.37 22.76
C ALA A 228 18.83 20.78 22.44
N GLY A 229 17.51 20.89 22.33
CA GLY A 229 16.83 22.14 21.95
C GLY A 229 15.36 21.96 21.60
N TYR A 230 14.95 20.76 21.16
CA TYR A 230 13.55 20.46 20.89
C TYR A 230 12.92 19.68 22.05
N ARG A 231 11.89 20.27 22.68
CA ARG A 231 11.12 19.63 23.76
C ARG A 231 10.15 18.60 23.15
N ARG A 232 10.04 17.43 23.79
CA ARG A 232 9.17 16.31 23.35
C ARG A 232 7.69 16.46 23.74
N SER A 233 7.33 17.61 24.29
CA SER A 233 5.98 17.97 24.69
C SER A 233 5.69 19.40 24.25
N ALA A 234 4.47 19.62 23.77
CA ALA A 234 3.91 20.97 23.62
C ALA A 234 2.99 21.19 24.83
N ASP A 235 3.11 22.34 25.48
CA ASP A 235 2.27 22.70 26.63
C ASP A 235 0.84 23.13 26.20
N GLY A 236 0.47 22.88 24.94
CA GLY A 236 -0.82 23.22 24.33
C GLY A 236 -1.33 22.10 23.42
N GLU A 237 -2.60 22.20 23.03
CA GLU A 237 -3.27 21.23 22.16
C GLU A 237 -2.53 21.10 20.82
N VAL A 238 -2.13 19.88 20.47
CA VAL A 238 -1.45 19.59 19.21
C VAL A 238 -2.49 19.58 18.10
N GLN A 239 -2.51 20.63 17.29
CA GLN A 239 -3.38 20.73 16.12
C GLN A 239 -2.67 20.17 14.89
N TYR A 240 -3.31 19.19 14.24
CA TYR A 240 -2.90 18.74 12.92
C TYR A 240 -3.37 19.78 11.91
N VAL A 241 -2.44 20.46 11.24
CA VAL A 241 -2.77 21.39 10.16
C VAL A 241 -2.82 20.60 8.85
N PRO A 242 -4.00 20.34 8.26
CA PRO A 242 -4.08 19.76 6.93
C PRO A 242 -3.49 20.76 5.93
N VAL A 243 -2.49 20.31 5.16
CA VAL A 243 -1.97 21.09 4.03
C VAL A 243 -3.00 20.98 2.92
N HIS A 244 -3.66 22.07 2.54
CA HIS A 244 -4.59 22.08 1.41
C HIS A 244 -3.95 22.72 0.19
N GLY A 245 -4.16 22.13 -0.99
CA GLY A 245 -3.96 22.74 -2.29
C GLY A 245 -5.31 23.04 -2.96
N GLU A 246 -5.29 23.63 -4.15
CA GLU A 246 -6.50 23.96 -4.93
C GLU A 246 -7.48 22.78 -5.12
N HIS A 247 -7.00 21.54 -4.96
CA HIS A 247 -7.77 20.31 -5.18
C HIS A 247 -7.88 19.43 -3.91
N GLY A 248 -7.63 19.97 -2.71
CA GLY A 248 -7.84 19.26 -1.43
C GLY A 248 -6.58 19.02 -0.59
N VAL A 249 -6.64 18.08 0.36
CA VAL A 249 -5.58 17.83 1.36
C VAL A 249 -4.34 17.18 0.73
N LEU A 250 -3.24 17.92 0.66
CA LEU A 250 -1.92 17.54 0.14
C LEU A 250 -1.02 16.79 1.14
N GLY A 251 -1.39 16.76 2.43
CA GLY A 251 -0.47 16.38 3.52
C GLY A 251 0.13 14.97 3.46
N TYR A 252 -0.62 13.98 2.97
CA TYR A 252 -0.16 12.59 2.88
C TYR A 252 0.63 12.31 1.59
N ARG A 253 0.16 12.84 0.46
CA ARG A 253 0.80 12.64 -0.86
C ARG A 253 2.16 13.32 -0.95
N ALA A 254 2.30 14.52 -0.37
CA ALA A 254 3.60 15.19 -0.32
C ALA A 254 4.61 14.35 0.50
N GLY A 255 4.19 13.80 1.64
CA GLY A 255 5.04 12.94 2.47
C GLY A 255 5.49 11.66 1.77
N LEU A 256 4.60 10.99 1.04
CA LEU A 256 4.94 9.82 0.24
C LEU A 256 5.92 10.16 -0.89
N LEU A 257 5.70 11.27 -1.60
CA LEU A 257 6.60 11.71 -2.68
C LEU A 257 8.00 12.05 -2.15
N TRP A 258 8.07 12.61 -0.93
CA TRP A 258 9.33 12.85 -0.23
C TRP A 258 10.04 11.54 0.13
N LEU A 259 9.30 10.55 0.65
CA LEU A 259 9.86 9.24 1.03
C LEU A 259 10.35 8.46 -0.19
N GLU A 260 9.60 8.46 -1.28
CA GLU A 260 9.95 7.77 -2.52
C GLU A 260 11.22 8.34 -3.15
N ARG A 261 11.36 9.68 -3.19
CA ARG A 261 12.56 10.33 -3.73
C ARG A 261 13.79 10.15 -2.84
N LEU A 262 13.61 10.13 -1.52
CA LEU A 262 14.71 9.82 -0.59
C LEU A 262 15.13 8.35 -0.69
N SER A 263 14.19 7.43 -0.94
CA SER A 263 14.47 6.02 -1.20
C SER A 263 15.25 5.84 -2.51
N SER A 264 14.81 6.49 -3.59
CA SER A 264 15.52 6.47 -4.89
C SER A 264 16.95 7.00 -4.74
N ALA A 265 17.14 8.13 -4.04
CA ALA A 265 18.47 8.68 -3.83
C ALA A 265 19.39 7.77 -3.00
N HIS A 266 18.81 7.01 -2.05
CA HIS A 266 19.55 6.01 -1.29
C HIS A 266 19.95 4.81 -2.16
N GLU A 267 19.04 4.32 -2.99
CA GLU A 267 19.29 3.24 -3.97
C GLU A 267 20.36 3.64 -4.99
N ASP A 268 20.40 4.90 -5.40
CA ASP A 268 21.41 5.47 -6.31
C ASP A 268 22.76 5.78 -5.63
N GLY A 269 22.90 5.48 -4.33
CA GLY A 269 24.14 5.67 -3.57
C GLY A 269 24.47 7.12 -3.22
N LEU A 270 23.50 8.04 -3.31
CA LEU A 270 23.70 9.45 -2.95
C LEU A 270 23.77 9.61 -1.43
N ALA A 271 24.71 10.44 -0.97
CA ALA A 271 24.76 10.83 0.43
C ALA A 271 23.51 11.66 0.80
N PRO A 272 22.91 11.47 2.00
CA PRO A 272 21.65 12.13 2.38
C PRO A 272 21.66 13.67 2.26
N SER A 273 22.81 14.31 2.53
CA SER A 273 22.97 15.76 2.41
C SER A 273 22.92 16.26 0.97
N ARG A 274 23.37 15.44 0.00
CA ARG A 274 23.34 15.75 -1.43
C ARG A 274 21.95 15.54 -2.02
N ALA A 275 21.28 14.46 -1.64
CA ALA A 275 19.88 14.22 -1.98
C ALA A 275 18.98 15.37 -1.49
N LEU A 276 19.18 15.84 -0.26
CA LEU A 276 18.43 16.98 0.29
C LEU A 276 18.73 18.30 -0.43
N ALA A 277 19.98 18.52 -0.84
CA ALA A 277 20.38 19.72 -1.60
C ALA A 277 19.78 19.74 -3.01
N GLU A 278 19.73 18.60 -3.69
CA GLU A 278 19.09 18.46 -5.00
C GLU A 278 17.58 18.67 -4.90
N LEU A 279 16.93 18.11 -3.87
CA LEU A 279 15.51 18.32 -3.59
C LEU A 279 15.18 19.78 -3.22
N ALA A 280 16.07 20.47 -2.50
CA ALA A 280 15.92 21.89 -2.19
C ALA A 280 16.17 22.80 -3.41
N GLY A 281 16.90 22.32 -4.42
CA GLY A 281 17.21 23.04 -5.66
C GLY A 281 16.11 23.01 -6.72
N LEU A 282 15.06 22.20 -6.54
CA LEU A 282 13.96 22.05 -7.51
C LEU A 282 13.19 23.35 -7.75
N SER A 283 12.66 23.52 -8.96
CA SER A 283 11.80 24.66 -9.30
C SER A 283 10.46 24.60 -8.55
N ALA A 284 9.75 25.73 -8.45
CA ALA A 284 8.48 25.80 -7.70
C ALA A 284 7.40 24.83 -8.21
N GLU A 285 7.49 24.42 -9.49
CA GLU A 285 6.58 23.45 -10.13
C GLU A 285 6.93 21.99 -9.80
N GLU A 286 8.18 21.72 -9.40
CA GLU A 286 8.71 20.37 -9.12
C GLU A 286 8.85 20.08 -7.61
N ARG A 287 8.65 21.10 -6.77
CA ARG A 287 8.67 21.00 -5.30
C ARG A 287 7.34 20.45 -4.78
N PRO A 288 7.35 19.37 -3.97
CA PRO A 288 6.19 19.04 -3.15
C PRO A 288 5.86 20.26 -2.27
N GLY A 289 4.59 20.66 -2.26
CA GLY A 289 4.12 21.95 -1.73
C GLY A 289 4.87 22.42 -0.48
N THR A 290 5.64 23.50 -0.62
CA THR A 290 6.42 24.05 0.48
C THR A 290 5.56 25.00 1.29
N LEU A 291 5.15 24.60 2.50
CA LEU A 291 4.59 25.54 3.48
C LEU A 291 5.74 26.30 4.13
N HIS A 292 5.79 27.61 3.92
CA HIS A 292 6.73 28.48 4.61
C HIS A 292 6.39 28.53 6.10
N LEU A 293 7.40 28.41 6.97
CA LEU A 293 7.25 28.47 8.44
C LEU A 293 6.57 29.76 8.93
N THR A 294 6.67 30.84 8.17
CA THR A 294 5.96 32.10 8.42
C THR A 294 4.46 31.97 8.20
N SER A 295 4.01 31.29 7.14
CA SER A 295 2.59 31.02 6.86
C SER A 295 1.96 30.12 7.93
N LEU A 296 2.73 29.18 8.49
CA LEU A 296 2.31 28.35 9.62
C LEU A 296 2.11 29.16 10.91
N ARG A 297 2.93 30.18 11.16
CA ARG A 297 2.78 31.07 12.33
C ARG A 297 1.58 31.99 12.21
N GLU A 298 1.30 32.49 11.01
CA GLU A 298 0.13 33.34 10.75
C GLU A 298 -1.17 32.55 10.92
N LEU A 299 -1.23 31.31 10.41
CA LEU A 299 -2.36 30.39 10.63
C LEU A 299 -2.58 30.05 12.11
N ALA A 300 -1.51 29.91 12.90
CA ALA A 300 -1.60 29.65 14.33
C ALA A 300 -1.95 30.90 15.18
N SER A 301 -1.82 32.10 14.62
CA SER A 301 -2.08 33.38 15.32
C SER A 301 -3.45 33.98 14.99
N GLY A 302 -4.18 33.40 14.03
CA GLY A 302 -5.52 33.81 13.62
C GLY A 302 -6.60 33.00 14.32
N ASN A 303 -6.76 33.21 15.63
CA ASN A 303 -7.97 32.90 16.39
C ASN A 303 -8.21 34.05 17.39
#